data_AF-A0A2G9NG74-F1
#
_entry.id   AF-A0A2G9NG74-F1
#
_cell.length_a   1.000
_cell.length_b   1.000
_cell.length_c   1.000
_cell.angle_alpha   90.00
_cell.angle_beta   90.00
_cell.angle_gamma   90.00
#
_symmetry.space_group_name_H-M   'P 1'
#
loop_
_entity.id
_entity.type
_entity.pdbx_description
1 polymer ?
#
loop_
_entity_poly.entity_id
_entity_poly.type
_entity_poly.pdbx_seq_one_letter_code
_entity_poly.pdbx_strand_id
1 'polypeptide(L)' 'MKRTHKEVKHSILKVLSDSKDHAYGDIELKANTNWQTVRDHCEDLELVNAVTITNDRIKITKYGLELLKKLGK' A
#
# COMPACT_ATOMS: atom_id res chain seq x y z
N MET A 1 -3.49 -20.41 -7.07
CA MET A 1 -3.01 -20.01 -5.73
C MET A 1 -3.57 -18.62 -5.44
N LYS A 2 -4.43 -18.47 -4.42
CA LYS A 2 -4.96 -17.15 -4.02
C LYS A 2 -3.85 -16.41 -3.27
N ARG A 3 -3.48 -15.21 -3.71
CA ARG A 3 -2.60 -14.34 -2.93
C ARG A 3 -3.26 -14.08 -1.58
N THR A 4 -2.49 -14.23 -0.51
CA THR A 4 -2.95 -14.00 0.84
C THR A 4 -3.08 -12.48 1.08
N HIS A 5 -4.00 -12.01 1.92
CA HIS A 5 -4.15 -10.57 2.23
C HIS A 5 -2.81 -9.89 2.60
N LYS A 6 -1.92 -10.64 3.26
CA LYS A 6 -0.57 -10.19 3.62
C LYS A 6 0.32 -9.90 2.41
N GLU A 7 0.23 -10.70 1.35
CA GLU A 7 1.00 -10.51 0.12
C GLU A 7 0.53 -9.28 -0.65
N VAL A 8 -0.79 -9.04 -0.69
CA VAL A 8 -1.35 -7.86 -1.35
C VAL A 8 -0.93 -6.58 -0.61
N LYS A 9 -1.04 -6.56 0.73
CA LYS A 9 -0.53 -5.45 1.56
C LYS A 9 0.97 -5.22 1.33
N HIS A 10 1.76 -6.28 1.28
CA HIS A 10 3.20 -6.17 1.00
C HIS A 10 3.48 -5.57 -0.39
N SER A 11 2.76 -6.02 -1.43
CA SER A 11 2.86 -5.45 -2.77
C SER A 11 2.51 -3.97 -2.80
N ILE A 12 1.41 -3.56 -2.16
CA ILE A 12 0.99 -2.15 -2.09
C ILE A 12 2.06 -1.31 -1.40
N LEU A 13 2.53 -1.72 -0.22
CA LEU A 13 3.60 -1.01 0.50
C LEU A 13 4.90 -0.97 -0.29
N LYS A 14 5.23 -2.02 -1.04
CA LYS A 14 6.41 -2.07 -1.92
C LYS A 14 6.31 -1.08 -3.07
N VAL A 15 5.13 -0.93 -3.68
CA VAL A 15 4.87 0.09 -4.72
C VAL A 15 5.07 1.49 -4.14
N LEU A 16 4.54 1.72 -2.94
CA LEU A 16 4.66 3.01 -2.26
C LEU A 16 6.05 3.26 -1.64
N SER A 17 6.94 2.26 -1.61
CA SER A 17 8.27 2.36 -0.99
C SER A 17 9.17 3.41 -1.65
N ASP A 18 8.86 3.85 -2.88
CA ASP A 18 9.57 4.92 -3.58
C ASP A 18 9.33 6.32 -2.95
N SER A 19 8.51 6.41 -1.88
CA SER A 19 8.18 7.64 -1.15
C SER A 19 7.52 8.74 -1.98
N LYS A 20 7.10 8.41 -3.22
CA LYS A 20 6.28 9.25 -4.07
C LYS A 20 4.80 9.06 -3.75
N ASP A 21 4.00 10.04 -4.14
CA ASP A 21 2.55 9.92 -4.17
C ASP A 21 2.11 9.09 -5.39
N HIS A 22 1.27 8.09 -5.15
CA HIS A 22 0.72 7.23 -6.20
C HIS A 22 -0.80 7.36 -6.22
N ALA A 23 -1.41 7.38 -7.40
CA ALA A 23 -2.86 7.26 -7.52
C ALA A 23 -3.29 5.80 -7.34
N TYR A 24 -4.53 5.55 -6.91
CA TYR A 24 -5.06 4.19 -6.77
C TYR A 24 -4.88 3.33 -8.03
N GLY A 25 -5.06 3.92 -9.22
CA GLY A 25 -4.87 3.20 -10.48
C GLY A 25 -3.43 2.77 -10.75
N ASP A 26 -2.44 3.55 -10.34
CA ASP A 26 -1.02 3.15 -10.49
C ASP A 26 -0.68 2.00 -9.53
N ILE A 27 -1.22 2.05 -8.31
CA ILE A 27 -1.06 0.98 -7.33
C ILE A 27 -1.78 -0.28 -7.79
N GLU A 28 -2.98 -0.17 -8.38
CA GLU A 28 -3.73 -1.29 -8.96
C GLU A 28 -2.89 -2.03 -10.01
N LEU A 29 -2.34 -1.29 -10.98
CA LEU A 29 -1.53 -1.83 -12.07
C LEU A 29 -0.25 -2.49 -11.55
N LYS A 30 0.45 -1.84 -10.60
CA LYS A 30 1.73 -2.34 -10.07
C LYS A 30 1.58 -3.46 -9.05
N ALA A 31 0.57 -3.38 -8.17
CA ALA A 31 0.28 -4.43 -7.20
C ALA A 31 -0.45 -5.62 -7.84
N ASN A 32 -0.96 -5.46 -9.07
CA ASN A 32 -1.71 -6.47 -9.81
C ASN A 32 -2.88 -7.00 -8.95
N THR A 33 -3.75 -6.09 -8.54
CA THR A 33 -4.93 -6.37 -7.72
C THR A 33 -6.09 -5.48 -8.18
N ASN A 34 -7.26 -5.58 -7.56
CA ASN A 34 -8.43 -4.78 -7.93
C ASN A 34 -8.46 -3.46 -7.16
N TRP A 35 -8.97 -2.37 -7.77
CA TRP A 35 -9.14 -1.06 -7.12
C TRP A 35 -9.80 -1.14 -5.74
N GLN A 36 -10.86 -1.93 -5.61
CA GLN A 36 -11.58 -2.08 -4.34
C GLN A 36 -10.70 -2.71 -3.25
N THR A 37 -9.84 -3.67 -3.62
CA THR A 37 -8.87 -4.28 -2.71
C THR A 37 -7.72 -3.33 -2.37
N VAL A 38 -7.23 -2.55 -3.34
CA VAL A 38 -6.24 -1.49 -3.06
C VAL A 38 -6.81 -0.51 -2.05
N ARG A 39 -8.04 -0.05 -2.28
CA ARG A 39 -8.71 0.92 -1.42
C ARG A 39 -8.88 0.40 -0.01
N ASP A 40 -9.47 -0.79 0.15
CA ASP A 40 -9.64 -1.44 1.47
C ASP A 40 -8.30 -1.54 2.23
N HIS A 41 -7.24 -1.97 1.56
CA HIS A 41 -5.93 -2.06 2.17
C HIS A 41 -5.28 -0.70 2.45
N CYS A 42 -5.46 0.30 1.59
CA CYS A 42 -4.95 1.65 1.82
C CYS A 42 -5.66 2.31 3.01
N GLU A 43 -6.98 2.12 3.14
CA GLU A 43 -7.74 2.61 4.31
C GLU A 43 -7.28 1.92 5.59
N ASP A 44 -7.09 0.58 5.59
CA ASP A 44 -6.53 -0.16 6.73
C ASP A 44 -5.10 0.30 7.10
N LEU A 45 -4.26 0.55 6.09
CA LEU A 45 -2.90 1.07 6.29
C LEU A 45 -2.89 2.52 6.78
N GLU A 46 -3.89 3.33 6.42
CA GLU A 46 -4.04 4.70 6.92
C GLU A 46 -4.44 4.70 8.40
N LEU A 47 -5.33 3.79 8.82
CA LEU A 47 -5.74 3.65 10.23
C LEU A 47 -4.55 3.38 11.17
N VAL A 48 -3.54 2.65 10.69
CA VAL A 48 -2.29 2.40 11.42
C VAL A 48 -1.19 3.42 11.12
N ASN A 49 -1.52 4.52 10.43
CA ASN A 49 -0.60 5.59 10.03
C ASN A 49 0.60 5.08 9.20
N ALA A 50 0.42 3.99 8.45
CA ALA A 50 1.44 3.45 7.54
C ALA A 50 1.42 4.17 6.18
N VAL A 51 0.26 4.65 5.74
CA VAL A 51 0.11 5.48 4.54
C VAL A 51 -0.74 6.71 4.86
N THR A 52 -0.68 7.71 3.98
CA THR A 52 -1.53 8.90 4.03
C THR A 52 -2.23 9.05 2.69
N ILE A 53 -3.55 9.24 2.72
CA ILE A 53 -4.38 9.45 1.54
C ILE A 53 -4.74 10.94 1.45
N THR A 54 -4.27 11.62 0.41
CA THR A 54 -4.53 13.04 0.18
C THR A 54 -4.95 13.25 -1.28
N ASN A 55 -6.14 13.81 -1.54
CA ASN A 55 -6.65 14.06 -2.90
C ASN A 55 -6.55 12.84 -3.83
N ASP A 56 -7.03 11.66 -3.39
CA ASP A 56 -6.97 10.40 -4.16
C ASP A 56 -5.54 9.86 -4.42
N ARG A 57 -4.55 10.44 -3.73
CA ARG A 57 -3.15 10.01 -3.81
C ARG A 57 -2.69 9.42 -2.49
N ILE A 58 -2.01 8.28 -2.58
CA ILE A 58 -1.50 7.54 -1.45
C ILE A 58 0.00 7.74 -1.38
N LYS A 59 0.48 8.08 -0.18
CA LYS A 59 1.90 8.23 0.12
C LYS A 59 2.26 7.38 1.33
N ILE A 60 3.38 6.66 1.28
CA ILE A 60 3.87 5.93 2.44
C ILE A 60 4.41 6.90 3.50
N THR A 61 4.12 6.63 4.77
CA THR A 61 4.71 7.38 5.88
C THR A 61 6.04 6.75 6.28
N LYS A 62 6.78 7.44 7.16
CA LYS A 62 7.99 6.86 7.79
C LYS A 62 7.66 5.55 8.52
N TYR A 63 6.52 5.51 9.22
CA TYR A 63 6.06 4.32 9.93
C TYR A 63 5.74 3.17 8.97
N GLY A 64 5.07 3.46 7.83
CA GLY A 64 4.80 2.44 6.81
C GLY A 64 6.06 1.83 6.19
N LEU A 65 7.08 2.65 5.96
CA LEU A 65 8.39 2.18 5.49
C LEU A 65 9.07 1.27 6.51
N GLU A 66 8.99 1.59 7.80
CA GLU A 66 9.50 0.72 8.87
C GLU A 66 8.71 -0.59 8.97
N LEU A 67 7.38 -0.53 8.81
CA LEU A 67 6.51 -1.70 8.74
C LEU A 67 6.88 -2.61 7.57
N LEU A 68 7.10 -2.05 6.38
CA LEU A 68 7.54 -2.80 5.21
C LEU A 68 8.87 -3.51 5.48
N LYS A 69 9.83 -2.82 6.11
CA LYS A 69 11.12 -3.42 6.49
C LYS A 69 10.96 -4.57 7.50
N LYS A 70 10.03 -4.46 8.44
CA LYS A 70 9.71 -5.53 9.40
C LYS A 70 8.99 -6.71 8.75
N LEU A 71 8.15 -6.46 7.73
CA LEU A 71 7.40 -7.48 7.00
C LEU A 71 8.25 -8.24 5.97
N GLY A 72 9.36 -7.67 5.52
CA GLY A 72 10.31 -8.31 4.60
C GLY A 72 11.44 -9.10 5.27
N LYS A 73 11.44 -9.21 6.61
CA LYS A 73 12.43 -9.93 7.42
C LYS A 73 11.77 -11.15 8.07
#